data_AF-A2FVJ8-F1
#
_entry.id   AF-A2FVJ8-F1
#
_cell.length_a   1.000
_cell.length_b   1.000
_cell.length_c   1.000
_cell.angle_alpha   90.00
_cell.angle_beta   90.00
_cell.angle_gamma   90.00
#
_symmetry.space_group_name_H-M   'P 1'
#
loop_
_entity.id
_entity.type
_entity.pdbx_description
1 polymer ?
#
loop_
_entity_poly.entity_id
_entity_poly.type
_entity_poly.pdbx_seq_one_letter_code
_entity_poly.pdbx_strand_id
1 'polypeptide(L)'
;MNDVMRAQAIQIMDNLLAHPISNYFKFEVVPGVDADVDYTDYVKNPQDLNTIKKRLEGNQYNNLYSWMQDVEIVWANAERYNGSGSDMGIAAREMRRQFERERRVFCSNSKSSWIAEVFRLRIKMEKLVQASPSKIHKNIHEAFMMSLPKIEILEISEHELQCLKIALEMLNSEETSQEILRIIYEKQPELKSIYTNQTLDLGFLKLPTLMAIRDFAKRCLENQGKKYPE
;
A
#
# COMPACT_ATOMS: atom_id res chain seq x y z
N MET A 1 0.30 15.00 -4.32
CA MET A 1 1.58 14.41 -3.86
C MET A 1 2.55 15.57 -3.66
N ASN A 2 3.39 15.56 -2.61
CA ASN A 2 4.34 16.67 -2.41
C ASN A 2 5.49 16.63 -3.43
N ASP A 3 6.16 17.77 -3.64
CA ASP A 3 7.18 17.92 -4.68
C ASP A 3 8.39 17.00 -4.50
N VAL A 4 8.79 16.73 -3.25
CA VAL A 4 9.91 15.84 -2.94
C VAL A 4 9.58 14.40 -3.34
N MET A 5 8.41 13.91 -2.96
CA MET A 5 7.91 12.58 -3.33
C MET A 5 7.75 12.46 -4.84
N ARG A 6 7.26 13.51 -5.51
CA ARG A 6 7.13 13.54 -6.96
C ARG A 6 8.49 13.45 -7.64
N ALA A 7 9.48 14.22 -7.20
CA ALA A 7 10.84 14.16 -7.74
C ALA A 7 11.46 12.76 -7.57
N GLN A 8 11.27 12.13 -6.41
CA GLN A 8 11.69 10.76 -6.17
C GLN A 8 10.98 9.75 -7.08
N ALA A 9 9.67 9.90 -7.29
CA ALA A 9 8.91 9.03 -8.20
C ALA A 9 9.38 9.17 -9.66
N ILE A 10 9.67 10.40 -10.11
CA ILE A 10 10.22 10.66 -11.45
C ILE A 10 11.59 9.98 -11.60
N GLN A 11 12.48 10.10 -10.61
CA GLN A 11 13.78 9.42 -10.64
C GLN A 11 13.64 7.89 -10.71
N ILE A 12 12.66 7.32 -10.01
CA ILE A 12 12.36 5.88 -10.10
C ILE A 12 11.91 5.51 -11.52
N MET A 13 11.05 6.33 -12.16
CA MET A 13 10.64 6.11 -13.55
C MET A 13 11.82 6.20 -14.51
N ASP A 14 12.75 7.13 -14.30
CA ASP A 14 13.97 7.23 -15.10
C ASP A 14 14.82 5.97 -15.00
N ASN A 15 15.00 5.46 -13.78
CA ASN A 15 15.75 4.22 -13.54
C ASN A 15 15.06 3.02 -14.21
N LEU A 16 13.73 2.94 -14.17
CA LEU A 16 12.97 1.90 -14.86
C LEU A 16 13.13 2.00 -16.38
N LEU A 17 12.96 3.19 -16.96
CA LEU A 17 13.04 3.42 -18.41
C LEU A 17 14.44 3.23 -19.00
N ALA A 18 15.48 3.37 -18.16
CA ALA A 18 16.86 3.06 -18.51
C ALA A 18 17.14 1.55 -18.58
N HIS A 19 16.34 0.71 -17.89
CA HIS A 19 16.53 -0.73 -17.90
C HIS A 19 16.19 -1.31 -19.30
N PRO A 20 17.03 -2.18 -19.91
CA PRO A 20 16.80 -2.68 -21.27
C PRO A 20 15.44 -3.37 -21.48
N ILE A 21 14.98 -4.13 -20.48
CA ILE A 21 13.68 -4.83 -20.53
C ILE A 21 12.50 -3.83 -20.61
N SER A 22 12.66 -2.60 -20.13
CA SER A 22 11.59 -1.60 -20.17
C SER A 22 11.13 -1.28 -21.60
N ASN A 23 11.93 -1.57 -22.62
CA ASN A 23 11.58 -1.33 -24.02
C ASN A 23 10.26 -1.97 -24.43
N TYR A 24 9.90 -3.13 -23.86
CA TYR A 24 8.62 -3.79 -24.13
C TYR A 24 7.40 -3.09 -23.50
N PHE A 25 7.62 -2.12 -22.62
CA PHE A 25 6.59 -1.49 -21.78
C PHE A 25 6.58 0.04 -21.91
N LYS A 26 7.36 0.58 -22.85
CA LYS A 26 7.54 2.02 -23.04
C LYS A 26 6.33 2.70 -23.69
N PHE A 27 5.57 1.96 -24.47
CA PHE A 27 4.44 2.49 -25.21
C PHE A 27 3.24 1.56 -25.04
N GLU A 28 2.06 2.16 -25.13
CA GLU A 28 0.81 1.43 -25.09
C GLU A 28 0.76 0.42 -26.24
N VAL A 29 0.24 -0.79 -25.98
CA VAL A 29 0.11 -1.86 -26.97
C VAL A 29 -1.02 -1.51 -27.94
N VAL A 30 -0.73 -1.48 -29.25
CA VAL A 30 -1.74 -1.22 -30.29
C VAL A 30 -2.33 -2.54 -30.79
N PRO A 31 -3.63 -2.82 -30.57
CA PRO A 31 -4.29 -4.03 -31.09
C PRO A 31 -4.26 -4.08 -32.62
N GLY A 32 -3.96 -5.25 -33.18
CA GLY A 32 -3.79 -5.48 -34.61
C GLY A 32 -2.44 -5.04 -35.19
N VAL A 33 -1.56 -4.45 -34.36
CA VAL A 33 -0.18 -4.07 -34.75
C VAL A 33 0.83 -4.76 -33.83
N ASP A 34 0.73 -4.52 -32.52
CA ASP A 34 1.65 -5.05 -31.51
C ASP A 34 1.12 -6.31 -30.82
N ALA A 35 -0.20 -6.52 -30.89
CA ALA A 35 -0.92 -7.66 -30.33
C ALA A 35 -2.08 -8.05 -31.26
N ASP A 36 -2.73 -9.17 -30.99
CA ASP A 36 -3.91 -9.58 -31.74
C ASP A 36 -5.07 -8.59 -31.54
N VAL A 37 -6.02 -8.59 -32.47
CA VAL A 37 -7.18 -7.68 -32.46
C VAL A 37 -8.09 -7.88 -31.24
N ASP A 38 -8.00 -9.04 -30.58
CA ASP A 38 -8.75 -9.39 -29.38
C ASP A 38 -8.08 -8.88 -28.08
N TYR A 39 -6.95 -8.18 -28.15
CA TYR A 39 -6.23 -7.66 -26.98
C TYR A 39 -7.15 -6.88 -26.03
N THR A 40 -8.07 -6.09 -26.57
CA THR A 40 -9.03 -5.29 -25.79
C THR A 40 -10.07 -6.12 -25.05
N ASP A 41 -10.24 -7.40 -25.41
CA ASP A 41 -11.12 -8.31 -24.69
C ASP A 41 -10.52 -8.70 -23.33
N TYR A 42 -9.20 -8.78 -23.26
CA TYR A 42 -8.45 -9.12 -22.05
C TYR A 42 -7.99 -7.90 -21.26
N VAL A 43 -7.50 -6.86 -21.94
CA VAL A 43 -6.93 -5.66 -21.31
C VAL A 43 -7.90 -4.48 -21.43
N LYS A 44 -8.45 -4.06 -20.29
CA LYS A 44 -9.47 -2.99 -20.20
C LYS A 44 -8.93 -1.61 -19.84
N ASN A 45 -7.75 -1.56 -19.24
CA ASN A 45 -7.07 -0.31 -18.91
C ASN A 45 -5.61 -0.41 -19.38
N PRO A 46 -5.35 -0.18 -20.68
CA PRO A 46 -3.99 -0.12 -21.19
C PRO A 46 -3.17 0.94 -20.44
N GLN A 47 -1.91 0.61 -20.14
CA GLN A 47 -0.97 1.53 -19.51
C GLN A 47 0.44 1.27 -20.03
N ASP A 48 1.27 2.32 -20.01
CA ASP A 48 2.67 2.25 -20.40
C ASP A 48 3.54 3.23 -19.57
N LEU A 49 4.85 2.96 -19.54
CA LEU A 49 5.78 3.68 -18.68
C LEU A 49 5.99 5.14 -19.11
N ASN A 50 5.95 5.47 -20.40
CA ASN A 50 6.14 6.85 -20.85
C ASN A 50 4.92 7.71 -20.50
N THR A 51 3.72 7.19 -20.68
CA THR A 51 2.48 7.86 -20.30
C THR A 51 2.45 8.09 -18.79
N ILE A 52 2.79 7.09 -17.99
CA ILE A 52 2.88 7.23 -16.52
C ILE A 52 3.90 8.31 -16.13
N LYS A 53 5.09 8.31 -16.75
CA LYS A 53 6.12 9.33 -16.48
C LYS A 53 5.61 10.73 -16.83
N LYS A 54 4.98 10.91 -18.00
CA LYS A 54 4.39 12.21 -18.40
C LYS A 54 3.32 12.67 -17.40
N ARG A 55 2.49 11.77 -16.89
CA ARG A 55 1.48 12.10 -15.86
C ARG A 55 2.14 12.53 -14.55
N LEU A 56 3.24 11.90 -14.14
CA LEU A 56 4.03 12.34 -13.00
C LEU A 56 4.62 13.74 -13.20
N GLU A 57 5.29 13.99 -14.33
CA GLU A 57 5.89 15.28 -14.67
C GLU A 57 4.83 16.40 -14.75
N GLY A 58 3.64 16.07 -15.26
CA GLY A 58 2.48 16.97 -15.31
C GLY A 58 1.71 17.11 -14.00
N ASN A 59 2.21 16.56 -12.89
CA ASN A 59 1.58 16.61 -11.56
C ASN A 59 0.13 16.09 -11.53
N GLN A 60 -0.18 15.05 -12.33
CA GLN A 60 -1.54 14.51 -12.48
C GLN A 60 -1.89 13.46 -11.42
N TYR A 61 -0.96 13.10 -10.54
CA TYR A 61 -1.19 12.14 -9.45
C TYR A 61 -1.39 12.81 -8.10
N ASN A 62 -2.55 12.54 -7.49
CA ASN A 62 -2.91 13.08 -6.18
C ASN A 62 -2.06 12.50 -5.04
N ASN A 63 -1.61 11.25 -5.15
CA ASN A 63 -0.79 10.58 -4.15
C ASN A 63 0.14 9.53 -4.81
N LEU A 64 1.11 9.01 -4.03
CA LEU A 64 2.04 7.98 -4.50
C LEU A 64 1.33 6.67 -4.87
N TYR A 65 0.26 6.33 -4.16
CA TYR A 65 -0.47 5.08 -4.37
C TYR A 65 -1.07 5.00 -5.78
N SER A 66 -1.73 6.06 -6.26
CA SER A 66 -2.29 6.11 -7.62
C SER A 66 -1.22 5.93 -8.70
N TRP A 67 -0.04 6.51 -8.52
CA TRP A 67 1.08 6.28 -9.44
C TRP A 67 1.58 4.84 -9.41
N MET A 68 1.79 4.27 -8.21
CA MET A 68 2.24 2.89 -8.05
C MET A 68 1.25 1.89 -8.66
N GLN A 69 -0.05 2.16 -8.55
CA GLN A 69 -1.10 1.34 -9.12
C GLN A 69 -1.04 1.31 -10.65
N ASP A 70 -0.82 2.46 -11.30
CA ASP A 70 -0.68 2.51 -12.75
C ASP A 70 0.56 1.74 -13.23
N VAL A 71 1.68 1.84 -12.51
CA VAL A 71 2.88 1.05 -12.81
C VAL A 71 2.58 -0.45 -12.69
N GLU A 72 1.83 -0.87 -11.67
CA GLU A 72 1.43 -2.27 -11.48
C GLU A 72 0.51 -2.78 -12.61
N ILE A 73 -0.39 -1.92 -13.12
CA ILE A 73 -1.28 -2.27 -14.23
C ILE A 73 -0.49 -2.62 -15.49
N VAL A 74 0.64 -1.97 -15.77
CA VAL A 74 1.52 -2.31 -16.91
C VAL A 74 1.93 -3.79 -16.84
N TRP A 75 2.38 -4.24 -15.67
CA TRP A 75 2.83 -5.63 -15.47
C TRP A 75 1.65 -6.61 -15.49
N ALA A 76 0.56 -6.25 -14.82
CA ALA A 76 -0.63 -7.09 -14.73
C ALA A 76 -1.28 -7.31 -16.10
N ASN A 77 -1.33 -6.28 -16.95
CA ASN A 77 -1.83 -6.39 -18.32
C ASN A 77 -0.96 -7.34 -19.16
N ALA A 78 0.36 -7.20 -19.06
CA ALA A 78 1.29 -8.08 -19.76
C ALA A 78 1.14 -9.53 -19.32
N GLU A 79 1.04 -9.80 -18.01
CA GLU A 79 0.82 -11.15 -17.49
C GLU A 79 -0.57 -11.71 -17.82
N ARG A 80 -1.61 -10.87 -17.84
CA ARG A 80 -2.97 -11.27 -18.15
C ARG A 80 -3.12 -11.69 -19.61
N TYR A 81 -2.58 -10.91 -20.53
CA TYR A 81 -2.69 -11.19 -21.97
C TYR A 81 -1.75 -12.31 -22.40
N ASN A 82 -0.46 -12.23 -22.01
CA ASN A 82 0.57 -13.16 -22.49
C ASN A 82 0.70 -14.42 -21.62
N GLY A 83 0.12 -14.43 -20.42
CA GLY A 83 0.32 -15.47 -19.42
C GLY A 83 1.63 -15.29 -18.64
N SER A 84 1.60 -15.61 -17.34
CA SER A 84 2.74 -15.34 -16.44
C SER A 84 4.01 -16.15 -16.73
N GLY A 85 3.88 -17.29 -17.42
CA GLY A 85 5.01 -18.16 -17.80
C GLY A 85 5.63 -17.83 -19.16
N SER A 86 5.05 -16.89 -19.92
CA SER A 86 5.61 -16.44 -21.20
C SER A 86 6.85 -15.56 -21.00
N ASP A 87 7.63 -15.38 -22.06
CA ASP A 87 8.79 -14.46 -22.06
C ASP A 87 8.37 -13.04 -21.62
N MET A 88 7.21 -12.57 -22.09
CA MET A 88 6.68 -11.26 -21.73
C MET A 88 6.20 -11.21 -20.26
N GLY A 89 5.59 -12.28 -19.76
CA GLY A 89 5.24 -12.42 -18.35
C GLY A 89 6.47 -12.45 -17.45
N ILE A 90 7.56 -13.12 -17.87
CA ILE A 90 8.84 -13.14 -17.16
C ILE A 90 9.48 -11.75 -17.16
N ALA A 91 9.50 -11.05 -18.31
CA ALA A 91 9.99 -9.69 -18.44
C ALA A 91 9.23 -8.71 -17.53
N ALA A 92 7.90 -8.81 -17.50
CA ALA A 92 7.03 -7.99 -16.63
C ALA A 92 7.35 -8.23 -15.15
N ARG A 93 7.53 -9.49 -14.76
CA ARG A 93 7.89 -9.87 -13.39
C ARG A 93 9.26 -9.31 -12.97
N GLU A 94 10.22 -9.29 -13.88
CA GLU A 94 11.54 -8.73 -13.61
C GLU A 94 11.48 -7.20 -13.47
N MET A 95 10.76 -6.51 -14.35
CA MET A 95 10.53 -5.06 -14.23
C MET A 95 9.76 -4.71 -12.94
N ARG A 96 8.74 -5.50 -12.57
CA ARG A 96 8.04 -5.37 -11.29
C ARG A 96 9.00 -5.48 -10.10
N ARG A 97 9.91 -6.45 -10.11
CA ARG A 97 10.94 -6.59 -9.05
C ARG A 97 11.87 -5.39 -8.97
N GLN A 98 12.28 -4.83 -10.10
CA GLN A 98 13.11 -3.64 -10.12
C GLN A 98 12.37 -2.45 -9.53
N PHE A 99 11.11 -2.24 -9.92
CA PHE A 99 10.26 -1.20 -9.35
C PHE A 99 10.10 -1.35 -7.83
N GLU A 100 9.82 -2.56 -7.35
CA GLU A 100 9.72 -2.90 -5.93
C GLU A 100 11.00 -2.60 -5.13
N ARG A 101 12.16 -2.67 -5.77
CA ARG A 101 13.45 -2.34 -5.16
C ARG A 101 13.64 -0.82 -5.06
N GLU A 102 13.40 -0.11 -6.15
CA GLU A 102 13.58 1.34 -6.24
C GLU A 102 12.59 2.10 -5.34
N ARG A 103 11.32 1.67 -5.29
CA ARG A 103 10.27 2.36 -4.50
C ARG A 103 10.43 2.25 -2.97
N ARG A 104 11.41 1.48 -2.48
CA ARG A 104 11.67 1.33 -1.04
C ARG A 104 12.10 2.60 -0.36
N VAL A 105 12.57 3.60 -1.11
CA VAL A 105 12.83 4.95 -0.58
C VAL A 105 11.60 5.54 0.11
N PHE A 106 10.39 5.13 -0.28
CA PHE A 106 9.15 5.55 0.38
C PHE A 106 8.82 4.75 1.63
N CYS A 107 9.37 3.54 1.79
CA CYS A 107 9.10 2.65 2.92
C CYS A 107 9.72 3.14 4.25
N SER A 108 10.58 4.16 4.22
CA SER A 108 11.20 4.71 5.43
C SER A 108 10.60 6.03 5.89
N ASN A 109 9.57 6.53 5.19
CA ASN A 109 9.04 7.87 5.42
C ASN A 109 7.95 7.94 6.50
N SER A 110 7.56 6.79 7.08
CA SER A 110 6.62 6.72 8.20
C SER A 110 6.96 5.58 9.14
N LYS A 111 6.51 5.67 10.40
CA LYS A 111 6.64 4.60 11.40
C LYS A 111 6.03 3.28 10.90
N SER A 112 4.84 3.35 10.31
CA SER A 112 4.11 2.21 9.76
C SER A 112 4.86 1.54 8.62
N SER A 113 5.36 2.33 7.67
CA SER A 113 6.17 1.82 6.56
C SER A 113 7.49 1.21 7.03
N TRP A 114 8.13 1.80 8.05
CA TRP A 114 9.34 1.24 8.65
C TRP A 114 9.07 -0.11 9.34
N ILE A 115 7.99 -0.20 10.12
CA ILE A 115 7.56 -1.44 10.76
C ILE A 115 7.31 -2.52 9.69
N ALA A 116 6.59 -2.19 8.61
CA ALA A 116 6.35 -3.10 7.51
C ALA A 116 7.66 -3.58 6.85
N GLU A 117 8.66 -2.71 6.69
CA GLU A 117 9.96 -3.08 6.12
C GLU A 117 10.77 -4.01 7.05
N VAL A 118 10.72 -3.78 8.36
CA VAL A 118 11.32 -4.68 9.37
C VAL A 118 10.66 -6.06 9.28
N PHE A 119 9.34 -6.14 9.16
CA PHE A 119 8.64 -7.41 8.96
C PHE A 119 9.03 -8.11 7.68
N ARG A 120 9.11 -7.37 6.57
CA ARG A 120 9.53 -7.90 5.28
C ARG A 120 10.94 -8.50 5.36
N LEU A 121 11.87 -7.80 6.02
CA LEU A 121 13.23 -8.28 6.25
C LEU A 121 13.27 -9.53 7.14
N ARG A 122 12.49 -9.54 8.24
CA ARG A 122 12.36 -10.68 9.15
C ARG A 122 11.90 -11.94 8.41
N ILE A 123 10.82 -11.86 7.62
CA ILE A 123 10.30 -12.99 6.84
C ILE A 123 11.34 -13.47 5.82
N LYS A 124 12.06 -12.55 5.16
CA LYS A 124 13.11 -12.91 4.21
C LYS A 124 14.26 -13.66 4.90
N MET A 125 14.67 -13.21 6.08
CA MET A 125 15.72 -13.86 6.87
C MET A 125 15.29 -15.26 7.32
N GLU A 126 14.07 -15.42 7.84
CA GLU A 126 13.51 -16.70 8.24
C GLU A 126 13.51 -17.72 7.08
N LYS A 127 13.05 -17.31 5.89
CA LYS A 127 13.08 -18.16 4.69
C LYS A 127 14.50 -18.59 4.31
N LEU A 128 15.49 -17.70 4.42
CA LEU A 128 16.88 -18.02 4.10
C LEU A 128 17.50 -19.00 5.11
N VAL A 129 17.17 -18.84 6.39
CA VAL A 129 17.61 -19.77 7.45
C VAL A 129 17.01 -21.14 7.24
N GLN A 130 15.69 -21.22 6.97
CA GLN A 130 15.00 -22.48 6.69
C GLN A 130 15.52 -23.17 5.42
N ALA A 131 15.88 -22.40 4.38
CA ALA A 131 16.42 -22.92 3.13
C ALA A 131 17.96 -23.11 3.14
N SER A 132 18.62 -23.01 4.29
CA SER A 132 20.08 -23.10 4.36
C SER A 132 20.60 -24.48 3.91
N PRO A 133 21.74 -24.55 3.20
CA PRO A 133 22.36 -25.83 2.84
C PRO A 133 22.65 -26.72 4.05
N SER A 134 22.52 -28.03 3.89
CA SER A 134 22.64 -29.02 4.99
C SER A 134 23.95 -28.94 5.80
N LYS A 135 25.07 -28.56 5.16
CA LYS A 135 26.36 -28.35 5.84
C LYS A 135 26.36 -27.14 6.79
N ILE A 136 25.58 -26.12 6.47
CA ILE A 136 25.45 -24.89 7.27
C ILE A 136 24.34 -25.07 8.30
N HIS A 137 23.23 -25.70 7.91
CA HIS A 137 22.03 -25.88 8.74
C HIS A 137 22.34 -26.47 10.12
N LYS A 138 23.27 -27.43 10.20
CA LYS A 138 23.70 -28.08 11.46
C LYS A 138 24.41 -27.13 12.44
N ASN A 139 24.95 -26.02 11.95
CA ASN A 139 25.69 -25.03 12.73
C ASN A 139 24.86 -23.77 13.02
N ILE A 140 23.61 -23.70 12.52
CA ILE A 140 22.71 -22.60 12.84
C ILE A 140 22.14 -22.88 14.23
N HIS A 141 22.36 -21.93 15.15
CA HIS A 141 21.86 -22.03 16.52
C HIS A 141 20.32 -22.12 16.51
N GLU A 142 19.76 -23.02 17.30
CA GLU A 142 18.33 -23.39 17.29
C GLU A 142 17.40 -22.18 17.47
N ALA A 143 17.81 -21.18 18.26
CA ALA A 143 17.08 -19.91 18.40
C ALA A 143 16.84 -19.14 17.08
N PHE A 144 17.70 -19.31 16.06
CA PHE A 144 17.48 -18.73 14.72
C PHE A 144 16.54 -19.58 13.86
N MET A 145 16.35 -20.86 14.21
CA MET A 145 15.41 -21.77 13.55
C MET A 145 13.99 -21.62 14.09
N MET A 146 13.85 -21.17 15.34
CA MET A 146 12.56 -20.90 15.95
C MET A 146 11.82 -19.82 15.15
N SER A 147 10.59 -20.12 14.74
CA SER A 147 9.70 -19.10 14.20
C SER A 147 9.47 -18.05 15.28
N LEU A 148 9.90 -16.82 15.01
CA LEU A 148 9.59 -15.69 15.89
C LEU A 148 8.05 -15.56 16.02
N PRO A 149 7.53 -15.05 17.14
CA PRO A 149 6.10 -14.87 17.33
C PRO A 149 5.52 -14.05 16.17
N LYS A 150 4.34 -14.42 15.67
CA LYS A 150 3.58 -13.52 14.78
C LYS A 150 3.38 -12.23 15.56
N ILE A 151 4.02 -11.16 15.11
CA ILE A 151 3.68 -9.84 15.62
C ILE A 151 2.45 -9.45 14.81
N GLU A 152 1.31 -9.37 15.48
CA GLU A 152 0.16 -8.68 14.90
C GLU A 152 0.59 -7.23 14.69
N ILE A 153 0.72 -6.82 13.43
CA ILE A 153 0.86 -5.41 13.10
C ILE A 153 -0.47 -4.78 13.47
N LEU A 154 -0.54 -4.31 14.72
CA LEU A 154 -1.66 -3.57 15.27
C LEU A 154 -1.62 -2.15 14.68
N GLU A 155 -1.88 -2.05 13.37
CA GLU A 155 -2.16 -0.80 12.66
C GLU A 155 -3.48 -0.92 11.90
N ILE A 156 -4.25 0.17 11.90
CA ILE A 156 -5.45 0.29 11.08
C ILE A 156 -5.00 0.48 9.62
N SER A 157 -5.63 -0.20 8.66
CA SER A 157 -5.30 0.03 7.25
C SER A 157 -5.71 1.44 6.82
N GLU A 158 -5.04 2.01 5.81
CA GLU A 158 -5.41 3.33 5.27
C GLU A 158 -6.86 3.35 4.76
N HIS A 159 -7.29 2.24 4.15
CA HIS A 159 -8.68 2.01 3.75
C HIS A 159 -9.65 2.05 4.93
N GLU A 160 -9.36 1.30 6.00
CA GLU A 160 -10.21 1.30 7.20
C GLU A 160 -10.23 2.67 7.89
N LEU A 161 -9.11 3.40 7.88
CA LEU A 161 -9.07 4.76 8.40
C LEU A 161 -9.96 5.71 7.57
N GLN A 162 -10.01 5.52 6.25
CA GLN A 162 -10.89 6.29 5.37
C GLN A 162 -12.37 5.92 5.60
N CYS A 163 -12.70 4.63 5.72
CA CYS A 163 -14.05 4.19 6.08
C CYS A 163 -14.48 4.77 7.42
N LEU A 164 -13.57 4.80 8.41
CA LEU A 164 -13.84 5.39 9.71
C LEU A 164 -14.14 6.88 9.62
N LYS A 165 -13.36 7.65 8.85
CA LYS A 165 -13.62 9.09 8.63
C LYS A 165 -15.01 9.34 8.07
N ILE A 166 -15.38 8.61 7.02
CA ILE A 166 -16.70 8.72 6.39
C ILE A 166 -17.80 8.34 7.40
N ALA A 167 -17.63 7.26 8.16
CA ALA A 167 -18.58 6.84 9.18
C ALA A 167 -18.80 7.92 10.26
N LEU A 168 -17.73 8.61 10.68
CA LEU A 168 -17.82 9.69 11.66
C LEU A 168 -18.52 10.94 11.08
N GLU A 169 -18.25 11.28 9.81
CA GLU A 169 -18.95 12.36 9.09
C GLU A 169 -20.45 12.08 8.94
N MET A 170 -20.84 10.81 8.77
CA MET A 170 -22.25 10.39 8.67
C MET A 170 -23.02 10.50 9.98
N LEU A 171 -22.34 10.50 11.13
CA LEU A 171 -22.96 10.51 12.45
C LEU A 171 -23.15 11.91 13.02
N ASN A 172 -22.28 12.88 12.68
CA ASN A 172 -22.18 14.33 12.97
C ASN A 172 -22.91 14.98 14.18
N SER A 173 -23.52 14.24 15.10
CA SER A 173 -24.28 14.77 16.22
C SER A 173 -23.39 15.14 17.39
N GLU A 174 -23.86 16.09 18.20
CA GLU A 174 -23.15 16.54 19.40
C GLU A 174 -22.98 15.39 20.42
N GLU A 175 -24.00 14.55 20.56
CA GLU A 175 -24.00 13.35 21.42
C GLU A 175 -22.92 12.34 20.97
N THR A 176 -22.82 12.10 19.66
CA THR A 176 -21.79 11.21 19.10
C THR A 176 -20.39 11.76 19.38
N SER A 177 -20.22 13.07 19.22
CA SER A 177 -18.95 13.76 19.45
C SER A 177 -18.51 13.68 20.92
N GLN A 178 -19.44 13.84 21.85
CA GLN A 178 -19.17 13.69 23.29
C GLN A 178 -18.74 12.26 23.65
N GLU A 179 -19.40 11.24 23.10
CA GLU A 179 -19.05 9.85 23.37
C GLU A 179 -17.70 9.46 22.76
N ILE A 180 -17.37 9.98 21.57
CA ILE A 180 -16.03 9.80 20.97
C ILE A 180 -14.95 10.40 21.88
N LEU A 181 -15.16 11.62 22.37
CA LEU A 181 -14.22 12.25 23.32
C LEU A 181 -14.09 11.42 24.60
N ARG A 182 -15.19 10.88 25.12
CA ARG A 182 -15.16 9.97 26.27
C ARG A 182 -14.30 8.73 25.99
N ILE A 183 -14.49 8.07 24.85
CA ILE A 183 -13.69 6.91 24.43
C ILE A 183 -12.20 7.27 24.37
N ILE A 184 -11.87 8.43 23.79
CA ILE A 184 -10.48 8.92 23.72
C ILE A 184 -9.93 9.14 25.13
N TYR A 185 -10.68 9.77 26.02
CA TYR A 185 -10.23 10.08 27.38
C TYR A 185 -10.10 8.87 28.30
N GLU A 186 -10.90 7.82 28.06
CA GLU A 186 -10.80 6.55 28.77
C GLU A 186 -9.59 5.73 28.30
N LYS A 187 -9.29 5.73 26.99
CA LYS A 187 -8.24 4.89 26.39
C LYS A 187 -6.89 5.57 26.22
N GLN A 188 -6.87 6.90 26.12
CA GLN A 188 -5.69 7.75 25.99
C GLN A 188 -5.85 9.01 26.85
N PRO A 189 -5.82 8.88 28.19
CA PRO A 189 -6.03 9.99 29.11
C PRO A 189 -5.02 11.12 28.93
N GLU A 190 -3.84 10.85 28.36
CA GLU A 190 -2.82 11.85 28.02
C GLU A 190 -3.28 12.89 26.99
N LEU A 191 -4.34 12.60 26.21
CA LEU A 191 -4.86 13.52 25.18
C LEU A 191 -5.96 14.45 25.70
N LYS A 192 -6.31 14.38 27.00
CA LYS A 192 -7.34 15.23 27.63
C LYS A 192 -7.09 16.73 27.48
N SER A 193 -5.82 17.15 27.51
CA SER A 193 -5.42 18.56 27.37
C SER A 193 -5.40 19.05 25.92
N ILE A 194 -5.46 18.16 24.94
CA ILE A 194 -5.30 18.47 23.51
C ILE A 194 -6.65 18.73 22.84
N TYR A 195 -7.66 17.90 23.15
CA TYR A 195 -8.97 17.97 22.49
C TYR A 195 -9.98 18.89 23.15
N THR A 196 -9.55 19.73 24.09
CA THR A 196 -10.47 20.65 24.80
C THR A 196 -11.01 21.76 23.89
N ASN A 197 -10.37 22.05 22.74
CA ASN A 197 -10.76 23.11 21.80
C ASN A 197 -10.31 22.87 20.33
N GLN A 198 -10.00 21.63 19.92
CA GLN A 198 -9.46 21.33 18.58
C GLN A 198 -10.23 20.21 17.87
N THR A 199 -10.23 20.23 16.53
CA THR A 199 -10.77 19.17 15.68
C THR A 199 -10.05 17.84 15.92
N LEU A 200 -10.79 16.74 15.96
CA LEU A 200 -10.24 15.40 16.16
C LEU A 200 -9.32 14.99 15.00
N ASP A 201 -8.03 14.86 15.26
CA ASP A 201 -7.09 14.27 14.31
C ASP A 201 -6.83 12.80 14.69
N LEU A 202 -7.41 11.90 13.89
CA LEU A 202 -7.27 10.45 14.05
C LEU A 202 -5.81 9.97 13.99
N GLY A 203 -4.89 10.77 13.41
CA GLY A 203 -3.46 10.45 13.31
C GLY A 203 -2.74 10.39 14.66
N PHE A 204 -3.26 11.02 15.71
CA PHE A 204 -2.68 10.97 17.06
C PHE A 204 -3.23 9.83 17.93
N LEU A 205 -4.22 9.09 17.45
CA LEU A 205 -4.87 8.03 18.22
C LEU A 205 -4.14 6.70 18.08
N LYS A 206 -3.95 6.00 19.21
CA LYS A 206 -3.43 4.63 19.24
C LYS A 206 -4.49 3.66 18.71
N LEU A 207 -4.06 2.53 18.15
CA LEU A 207 -4.97 1.53 17.58
C LEU A 207 -6.13 1.13 18.52
N PRO A 208 -5.92 0.83 19.81
CA PRO A 208 -7.02 0.44 20.70
C PRO A 208 -8.12 1.50 20.81
N THR A 209 -7.76 2.78 20.66
CA THR A 209 -8.70 3.91 20.64
C THR A 209 -9.43 3.97 19.31
N LEU A 210 -8.70 3.86 18.19
CA LEU A 210 -9.29 3.85 16.84
C LEU A 210 -10.28 2.70 16.65
N MET A 211 -9.95 1.50 17.12
CA MET A 211 -10.83 0.33 17.07
C MET A 211 -12.09 0.53 17.91
N ALA A 212 -11.97 1.16 19.09
CA ALA A 212 -13.13 1.46 19.92
C ALA A 212 -14.06 2.50 19.31
N ILE A 213 -13.49 3.54 18.69
CA ILE A 213 -14.26 4.55 17.94
C ILE A 213 -14.94 3.89 16.72
N ARG A 214 -14.24 3.00 16.00
CA ARG A 214 -14.82 2.23 14.89
C ARG A 214 -16.01 1.39 15.34
N ASP A 215 -15.87 0.60 16.39
CA ASP A 215 -16.93 -0.28 16.86
C ASP A 215 -18.13 0.52 17.37
N PHE A 216 -17.89 1.67 18.00
CA PHE A 216 -18.93 2.63 18.34
C PHE A 216 -19.64 3.17 17.10
N ALA A 217 -18.90 3.67 16.11
CA ALA A 217 -19.47 4.21 14.88
C ALA A 217 -20.30 3.18 14.11
N LYS A 218 -19.83 1.93 14.01
CA LYS A 218 -20.58 0.80 13.44
C LYS A 218 -21.93 0.60 14.12
N ARG A 219 -21.94 0.48 15.46
CA ARG A 219 -23.18 0.32 16.23
C ARG A 219 -24.14 1.49 16.05
N CYS A 220 -23.65 2.72 16.03
CA CYS A 220 -24.48 3.90 15.82
C CYS A 220 -25.13 3.91 14.44
N LEU A 221 -24.37 3.57 13.39
CA LEU A 221 -24.90 3.47 12.02
C LEU A 221 -25.93 2.35 11.90
N GLU A 222 -25.63 1.17 12.44
CA GLU A 222 -26.56 0.03 12.48
C GLU A 222 -27.88 0.40 13.16
N ASN A 223 -27.83 1.09 14.30
CA ASN A 223 -29.02 1.57 15.01
C ASN A 223 -29.81 2.63 14.21
N GLN A 224 -29.15 3.37 13.31
CA GLN A 224 -29.81 4.30 12.37
C GLN A 224 -30.27 3.60 11.06
N GLY A 225 -30.12 2.29 10.94
CA GLY A 225 -30.43 1.55 9.71
C GLY A 225 -29.46 1.83 8.55
N LYS A 226 -28.29 2.42 8.82
CA LYS A 226 -27.24 2.73 7.86
C LYS A 226 -26.15 1.66 7.90
N LYS A 227 -25.48 1.43 6.76
CA LYS A 227 -24.32 0.53 6.70
C LYS A 227 -23.02 1.28 6.97
N TYR A 228 -22.04 0.59 7.54
CA TYR A 228 -20.67 1.08 7.63
C TYR A 228 -20.01 1.09 6.24
N PRO A 229 -19.15 2.07 5.91
CA PRO A 229 -18.47 2.14 4.62
C PRO A 229 -17.54 0.93 4.39
N GLU A 230 -17.54 0.38 3.17
CA GLU A 230 -16.76 -0.79 2.73
C GLU A 230 -15.82 -0.45 1.57
#